data_AF-A0A447QNH3-F1
#
_entry.id   AF-A0A447QNH3-F1
#
_cell.length_a   1.000
_cell.length_b   1.000
_cell.length_c   1.000
_cell.angle_alpha   90.00
_cell.angle_beta   90.00
_cell.angle_gamma   90.00
#
_symmetry.space_group_name_H-M   'P 1'
#
loop_
_entity.id
_entity.type
_entity.pdbx_description
1 polymer ?
#
loop_
_entity_poly.entity_id
_entity_poly.type
_entity_poly.pdbx_seq_one_letter_code
_entity_poly.pdbx_strand_id
1 'polypeptide(L)'
;MLDYQPLSGGIMHAKYLLVDGEQAFVGSQNFDWRALEHIHEVGLRVSDAGVVRQIQAVFEQDWRAQALLAAQQPVPPLTYRPATPAAGYLLASPRAYLPPGVTDTQSELPRLLAAAQRRVRVQVMEYAPLSFGPGRSRPYYAVIDNALRSAAARGVQVELMVADWNTKKPEIDYLKSLALLPNVQLKVVTIPVADGGFIPYARVIHSKIMTIDERLAWVGTSNWSGGYLDNSRNLELVLNNEALAARLDRLYQQLWDSPYAAALRIEQDYPAPRPGG
;
A
#
# COMPACT_ATOMS: atom_id res chain seq x y z
N MET A 1 -15.19 -2.02 -14.78
CA MET A 1 -14.21 -2.34 -13.72
C MET A 1 -14.55 -3.73 -13.20
N LEU A 2 -13.58 -4.63 -13.11
CA LEU A 2 -13.81 -5.99 -12.60
C LEU A 2 -14.27 -5.92 -11.13
N ASP A 3 -15.40 -6.56 -10.82
CA ASP A 3 -15.89 -6.69 -9.46
C ASP A 3 -15.19 -7.85 -8.76
N TYR A 4 -14.35 -7.52 -7.78
CA TYR A 4 -13.61 -8.49 -6.98
C TYR A 4 -14.40 -9.03 -5.79
N GLN A 5 -15.57 -8.47 -5.49
CA GLN A 5 -16.41 -8.97 -4.41
C GLN A 5 -16.75 -10.45 -4.63
N PRO A 6 -17.36 -10.87 -5.76
CA PRO A 6 -17.74 -12.27 -5.95
C PRO A 6 -16.53 -13.22 -6.06
N LEU A 7 -15.32 -12.71 -6.32
CA LEU A 7 -14.12 -13.51 -6.53
C LEU A 7 -13.37 -13.81 -5.24
N SER A 8 -13.25 -12.83 -4.36
CA SER A 8 -12.42 -12.89 -3.15
C SER A 8 -12.93 -12.00 -2.02
N GLY A 9 -14.10 -11.36 -2.18
CA GLY A 9 -14.66 -10.43 -1.19
C GLY A 9 -13.97 -9.07 -1.14
N GLY A 10 -13.06 -8.78 -2.08
CA GLY A 10 -12.30 -7.53 -2.14
C GLY A 10 -12.85 -6.54 -3.17
N ILE A 11 -12.02 -5.58 -3.55
CA ILE A 11 -12.33 -4.56 -4.57
C ILE A 11 -11.22 -4.44 -5.61
N MET A 12 -11.52 -3.84 -6.77
CA MET A 12 -10.47 -3.33 -7.66
C MET A 12 -9.88 -2.05 -7.04
N HIS A 13 -8.65 -2.14 -6.52
CA HIS A 13 -7.97 -1.00 -5.89
C HIS A 13 -6.68 -0.60 -6.60
N ALA A 14 -6.20 -1.41 -7.54
CA ALA A 14 -5.04 -1.12 -8.36
C ALA A 14 -5.26 0.15 -9.21
N LYS A 15 -4.24 1.01 -9.27
CA LYS A 15 -4.20 2.16 -10.17
C LYS A 15 -2.95 2.09 -11.00
N TYR A 16 -3.15 1.78 -12.28
CA TYR A 16 -2.05 1.63 -13.21
C TYR A 16 -2.49 1.95 -14.65
N LEU A 17 -1.51 2.27 -15.47
CA LEU A 17 -1.64 2.44 -16.91
C LEU A 17 -0.66 1.48 -17.58
N LEU A 18 -1.05 0.89 -18.69
CA LEU A 18 -0.18 0.12 -19.57
C LEU A 18 -0.27 0.76 -20.97
N VAL A 19 0.88 1.06 -21.56
CA VAL A 19 1.01 1.73 -22.86
C VAL A 19 1.84 0.85 -23.77
N ASP A 20 1.20 0.37 -24.85
CA ASP A 20 1.78 -0.41 -25.95
C ASP A 20 2.55 -1.68 -25.55
N GLY A 21 2.40 -2.16 -24.29
CA GLY A 21 3.19 -3.26 -23.76
C GLY A 21 4.67 -2.90 -23.50
N GLU A 22 5.03 -1.62 -23.57
CA GLU A 22 6.40 -1.12 -23.42
C GLU A 22 6.60 -0.29 -22.15
N GLN A 23 5.55 0.39 -21.70
CA GLN A 23 5.60 1.25 -20.53
C GLN A 23 4.39 1.02 -19.64
N ALA A 24 4.61 1.17 -18.35
CA ALA A 24 3.54 1.17 -17.38
C ALA A 24 3.70 2.32 -16.39
N PHE A 25 2.59 2.74 -15.79
CA PHE A 25 2.59 3.57 -14.60
C PHE A 25 1.88 2.80 -13.50
N VAL A 26 2.43 2.76 -12.28
CA VAL A 26 1.76 2.22 -11.09
C VAL A 26 1.93 3.22 -9.96
N GLY A 27 0.85 3.54 -9.24
CA GLY A 27 0.92 4.52 -8.17
C GLY A 27 -0.30 4.51 -7.27
N SER A 28 -0.31 5.44 -6.33
CA SER A 28 -1.36 5.56 -5.33
C SER A 28 -2.56 6.39 -5.81
N GLN A 29 -2.41 7.15 -6.89
CA GLN A 29 -3.41 8.11 -7.40
C GLN A 29 -4.68 7.41 -7.88
N ASN A 30 -5.84 7.88 -7.43
CA ASN A 30 -7.05 7.75 -8.25
C ASN A 30 -6.93 8.65 -9.49
N PHE A 31 -7.62 8.32 -10.58
CA PHE A 31 -7.67 9.16 -11.78
C PHE A 31 -8.78 10.21 -11.67
N ASP A 32 -8.69 11.08 -10.67
CA ASP A 32 -9.60 12.20 -10.48
C ASP A 32 -8.85 13.49 -10.07
N TRP A 33 -9.47 14.64 -10.31
CA TRP A 33 -8.84 15.94 -10.12
C TRP A 33 -8.31 16.17 -8.69
N ARG A 34 -8.98 15.62 -7.66
CA ARG A 34 -8.50 15.76 -6.27
C ARG A 34 -7.18 15.02 -6.07
N ALA A 35 -7.05 13.84 -6.65
CA ALA A 35 -5.80 13.07 -6.58
C ALA A 35 -4.65 13.78 -7.29
N LEU A 36 -4.96 14.49 -8.38
CA LEU A 36 -3.96 15.21 -9.18
C LEU A 36 -3.56 16.58 -8.59
N GLU A 37 -4.43 17.21 -7.80
CA GLU A 37 -4.22 18.60 -7.33
C GLU A 37 -4.16 18.76 -5.81
N HIS A 38 -4.78 17.87 -5.03
CA HIS A 38 -5.06 18.10 -3.61
C HIS A 38 -4.67 16.97 -2.66
N ILE A 39 -4.24 15.83 -3.18
CA ILE A 39 -3.86 14.67 -2.38
C ILE A 39 -2.37 14.40 -2.63
N HIS A 40 -1.64 14.10 -1.55
CA HIS A 40 -0.23 13.75 -1.69
C HIS A 40 -0.10 12.31 -2.18
N GLU A 41 0.29 12.15 -3.43
CA GLU A 41 0.35 10.87 -4.15
C GLU A 41 1.76 10.60 -4.70
N VAL A 42 2.03 9.34 -5.03
CA VAL A 42 3.31 8.91 -5.62
C VAL A 42 3.07 7.78 -6.59
N GLY A 43 3.86 7.73 -7.65
CA GLY A 43 3.82 6.65 -8.61
C GLY A 43 5.13 6.53 -9.37
N LEU A 44 5.30 5.40 -10.03
CA LEU A 44 6.46 5.11 -10.86
C LEU A 44 6.01 4.88 -12.29
N ARG A 45 6.70 5.56 -13.21
CA ARG A 45 6.74 5.16 -14.61
C ARG A 45 7.81 4.07 -14.75
N VAL A 46 7.45 2.95 -15.35
CA VAL A 46 8.26 1.76 -15.52
C VAL A 46 8.40 1.46 -17.00
N SER A 47 9.61 1.15 -17.44
CA SER A 47 9.93 0.68 -18.80
C SER A 47 10.79 -0.59 -18.79
N ASP A 48 10.98 -1.21 -17.62
CA ASP A 48 11.61 -2.52 -17.55
C ASP A 48 10.69 -3.55 -18.18
N ALA A 49 11.16 -4.22 -19.23
CA ALA A 49 10.33 -5.12 -20.01
C ALA A 49 9.83 -6.33 -19.21
N GLY A 50 10.58 -6.77 -18.18
CA GLY A 50 10.15 -7.86 -17.30
C GLY A 50 8.96 -7.44 -16.45
N VAL A 51 9.07 -6.30 -15.78
CA VAL A 51 8.00 -5.74 -14.94
C VAL A 51 6.78 -5.36 -15.77
N VAL A 52 6.96 -4.74 -16.94
CA VAL A 52 5.84 -4.38 -17.84
C VAL A 52 5.09 -5.64 -18.30
N ARG A 53 5.80 -6.73 -18.65
CA ARG A 53 5.15 -8.01 -18.96
C ARG A 53 4.37 -8.59 -17.77
N GLN A 54 4.87 -8.46 -16.54
CA GLN A 54 4.15 -8.89 -15.34
C GLN A 54 2.85 -8.09 -15.17
N ILE A 55 2.91 -6.76 -15.34
CA ILE A 55 1.73 -5.88 -15.25
C ILE A 55 0.73 -6.23 -16.35
N GLN A 56 1.20 -6.44 -17.58
CA GLN A 56 0.35 -6.86 -18.70
C GLN A 56 -0.31 -8.22 -18.42
N ALA A 57 0.41 -9.19 -17.86
CA ALA A 57 -0.17 -10.48 -17.51
C ALA A 57 -1.30 -10.35 -16.47
N VAL A 58 -1.17 -9.46 -15.48
CA VAL A 58 -2.23 -9.16 -14.52
C VAL A 58 -3.42 -8.51 -15.22
N PHE A 59 -3.18 -7.54 -16.10
CA PHE A 59 -4.21 -6.87 -16.88
C PHE A 59 -5.02 -7.86 -17.73
N GLU A 60 -4.35 -8.72 -18.50
CA GLU A 60 -5.01 -9.72 -19.35
C GLU A 60 -5.82 -10.73 -18.54
N GLN A 61 -5.30 -11.14 -17.37
CA GLN A 61 -6.03 -12.01 -16.46
C GLN A 61 -7.31 -11.33 -15.93
N ASP A 62 -7.21 -10.07 -15.51
CA ASP A 62 -8.37 -9.29 -15.04
C ASP A 62 -9.39 -9.08 -16.18
N TRP A 63 -8.93 -8.81 -17.40
CA TRP A 63 -9.77 -8.63 -18.58
C TRP A 63 -10.54 -9.91 -18.93
N ARG A 64 -9.85 -11.06 -18.92
CA ARG A 64 -10.47 -12.37 -19.12
C ARG A 64 -11.49 -12.70 -18.01
N ALA A 65 -11.13 -12.45 -16.75
CA ALA A 65 -12.03 -12.66 -15.63
C ALA A 65 -13.30 -11.81 -15.76
N GLN A 66 -13.16 -10.55 -16.19
CA GLN A 66 -14.30 -9.66 -16.44
C GLN A 66 -15.23 -10.23 -17.53
N ALA A 67 -14.69 -10.76 -18.63
CA ALA A 67 -15.48 -11.37 -19.69
C ALA A 67 -16.27 -12.60 -19.20
N LEU A 68 -15.65 -13.46 -18.38
CA LEU A 68 -16.31 -14.62 -17.78
C LEU A 68 -17.45 -14.22 -16.84
N LEU A 69 -17.23 -13.24 -15.95
CA LEU A 69 -18.27 -12.75 -15.05
C LEU A 69 -19.44 -12.12 -15.81
N ALA A 70 -19.16 -11.36 -16.89
CA ALA A 70 -20.21 -10.79 -17.75
C ALA A 70 -21.05 -11.88 -18.43
N ALA A 71 -20.44 -13.03 -18.76
CA ALA A 71 -21.12 -14.21 -19.28
C ALA A 71 -21.75 -15.09 -18.19
N GLN A 72 -21.76 -14.66 -16.92
CA GLN A 72 -22.22 -15.45 -15.77
C GLN A 72 -21.50 -16.80 -15.62
N GLN A 73 -20.24 -16.85 -16.04
CA GLN A 73 -19.38 -18.02 -15.92
C GLN A 73 -18.44 -17.89 -14.71
N PRO A 74 -18.07 -19.00 -14.06
CA PRO A 74 -17.10 -18.97 -12.97
C PRO A 74 -15.72 -18.55 -13.50
N VAL A 75 -15.02 -17.73 -12.71
CA VAL A 75 -13.59 -17.43 -12.94
C VAL A 75 -12.77 -18.47 -12.17
N PRO A 76 -12.08 -19.40 -12.86
CA PRO A 76 -11.29 -20.40 -12.16
C PRO A 76 -10.06 -19.76 -11.50
N PRO A 77 -9.67 -20.20 -10.28
CA PRO A 77 -8.41 -19.77 -9.69
C PRO A 77 -7.23 -20.29 -10.51
N LEU A 78 -6.14 -19.53 -10.51
CA LEU A 78 -4.90 -19.87 -11.19
C LEU A 78 -3.98 -20.67 -10.27
N THR A 79 -3.11 -21.49 -10.86
CA THR A 79 -2.02 -22.14 -10.12
C THR A 79 -0.95 -21.10 -9.80
N TYR A 80 -0.78 -20.79 -8.51
CA TYR A 80 0.22 -19.83 -8.04
C TYR A 80 1.64 -20.32 -8.37
N ARG A 81 2.40 -19.49 -9.10
CA ARG A 81 3.81 -19.71 -9.45
C ARG A 81 4.54 -18.37 -9.29
N PRO A 82 5.23 -18.13 -8.16
CA PRO A 82 5.88 -16.85 -7.90
C PRO A 82 6.98 -16.54 -8.91
N ALA A 83 7.32 -15.26 -9.04
CA ALA A 83 8.50 -14.85 -9.79
C ALA A 83 9.78 -15.34 -9.09
N THR A 84 10.83 -15.58 -9.86
CA THR A 84 12.18 -15.60 -9.29
C THR A 84 12.56 -14.15 -8.95
N PRO A 85 13.03 -13.84 -7.73
CA PRO A 85 13.40 -12.48 -7.38
C PRO A 85 14.43 -11.90 -8.37
N ALA A 86 14.12 -10.71 -8.88
CA ALA A 86 14.98 -9.95 -9.77
C ALA A 86 15.29 -8.57 -9.14
N ALA A 87 16.10 -7.75 -9.82
CA ALA A 87 16.39 -6.39 -9.36
C ALA A 87 15.13 -5.52 -9.24
N GLY A 88 14.13 -5.73 -10.11
CA GLY A 88 12.81 -5.14 -10.03
C GLY A 88 11.74 -6.18 -10.36
N TYR A 89 10.65 -6.21 -9.60
CA TYR A 89 9.55 -7.16 -9.84
C TYR A 89 8.21 -6.64 -9.31
N LEU A 90 7.14 -7.14 -9.90
CA LEU A 90 5.77 -6.88 -9.51
C LEU A 90 5.31 -7.84 -8.40
N LEU A 91 4.69 -7.27 -7.37
CA LEU A 91 3.77 -7.98 -6.50
C LEU A 91 2.33 -7.63 -6.88
N ALA A 92 1.43 -8.57 -6.63
CA ALA A 92 0.01 -8.30 -6.71
C ALA A 92 -0.79 -9.21 -5.78
N SER A 93 -2.03 -8.81 -5.54
CA SER A 93 -3.05 -9.57 -4.80
C SER A 93 -4.35 -9.61 -5.59
N PRO A 94 -5.25 -10.58 -5.35
CA PRO A 94 -5.13 -11.72 -4.44
C PRO A 94 -4.41 -12.92 -5.09
N ARG A 95 -3.73 -13.75 -4.26
CA ARG A 95 -2.95 -14.93 -4.71
C ARG A 95 -3.68 -15.83 -5.71
N ALA A 96 -4.96 -16.09 -5.48
CA ALA A 96 -5.76 -17.04 -6.26
C ALA A 96 -5.91 -16.65 -7.73
N TYR A 97 -5.71 -15.38 -8.08
CA TYR A 97 -5.88 -14.86 -9.45
C TYR A 97 -4.59 -14.20 -9.96
N LEU A 98 -3.43 -14.70 -9.53
CA LEU A 98 -2.14 -14.23 -10.04
C LEU A 98 -1.68 -15.06 -11.25
N PRO A 99 -1.33 -14.41 -12.37
CA PRO A 99 -0.70 -15.11 -13.48
C PRO A 99 0.70 -15.64 -13.07
N PRO A 100 1.20 -16.68 -13.75
CA PRO A 100 2.55 -17.20 -13.50
C PRO A 100 3.61 -16.11 -13.60
N GLY A 101 4.56 -16.10 -12.67
CA GLY A 101 5.64 -15.12 -12.62
C GLY A 101 5.26 -13.81 -11.95
N VAL A 102 4.11 -13.73 -11.25
CA VAL A 102 3.76 -12.62 -10.36
C VAL A 102 3.68 -13.12 -8.92
N THR A 103 4.35 -12.42 -8.01
CA THR A 103 4.47 -12.84 -6.60
C THR A 103 3.37 -12.23 -5.76
N ASP A 104 2.85 -13.00 -4.80
CA ASP A 104 1.77 -12.59 -3.91
C ASP A 104 2.24 -11.60 -2.82
N THR A 105 1.58 -10.45 -2.73
CA THR A 105 1.96 -9.35 -1.83
C THR A 105 1.87 -9.74 -0.36
N GLN A 106 0.82 -10.45 0.04
CA GLN A 106 0.60 -10.87 1.43
C GLN A 106 1.75 -11.73 1.97
N SER A 107 2.34 -12.60 1.14
CA SER A 107 3.48 -13.42 1.55
C SER A 107 4.83 -12.72 1.40
N GLU A 108 4.98 -11.85 0.42
CA GLU A 108 6.26 -11.21 0.13
C GLU A 108 6.56 -10.04 1.07
N LEU A 109 5.56 -9.21 1.43
CA LEU A 109 5.78 -8.05 2.30
C LEU A 109 6.41 -8.45 3.65
N PRO A 110 5.93 -9.48 4.38
CA PRO A 110 6.61 -9.97 5.58
C PRO A 110 8.03 -10.46 5.33
N ARG A 111 8.30 -11.10 4.17
CA ARG A 111 9.64 -11.60 3.81
C ARG A 111 10.62 -10.44 3.62
N LEU A 112 10.18 -9.35 2.99
CA LEU A 112 10.98 -8.13 2.83
C LEU A 112 11.30 -7.50 4.18
N LEU A 113 10.28 -7.34 5.04
CA LEU A 113 10.45 -6.80 6.39
C LEU A 113 11.30 -7.70 7.30
N ALA A 114 11.28 -9.02 7.09
CA ALA A 114 12.15 -9.97 7.79
C ALA A 114 13.62 -9.83 7.38
N ALA A 115 13.88 -9.42 6.13
CA ALA A 115 15.24 -9.22 5.61
C ALA A 115 15.87 -7.88 6.02
N ALA A 116 15.07 -6.93 6.50
CA ALA A 116 15.56 -5.62 6.96
C ALA A 116 16.56 -5.77 8.12
N GLN A 117 17.66 -5.02 8.04
CA GLN A 117 18.78 -5.07 8.99
C GLN A 117 18.95 -3.81 9.82
N ARG A 118 18.66 -2.62 9.25
CA ARG A 118 18.93 -1.33 9.88
C ARG A 118 17.69 -0.45 10.00
N ARG A 119 16.98 -0.23 8.89
CA ARG A 119 15.88 0.73 8.85
C ARG A 119 14.79 0.33 7.87
N VAL A 120 13.55 0.50 8.29
CA VAL A 120 12.35 0.45 7.45
C VAL A 120 11.63 1.78 7.59
N ARG A 121 11.39 2.47 6.47
CA ARG A 121 10.50 3.63 6.42
C ARG A 121 9.25 3.26 5.66
N VAL A 122 8.10 3.62 6.22
CA VAL A 122 6.79 3.37 5.61
C VAL A 122 5.99 4.66 5.63
N GLN A 123 5.43 5.03 4.49
CA GLN A 123 4.45 6.11 4.40
C GLN A 123 3.22 5.55 3.69
N VAL A 124 2.10 5.51 4.38
CA VAL A 124 0.81 4.99 3.88
C VAL A 124 -0.32 5.90 4.32
N MET A 125 -1.47 5.81 3.65
CA MET A 125 -2.67 6.50 4.14
C MET A 125 -3.17 5.83 5.43
N GLU A 126 -3.34 4.51 5.39
CA GLU A 126 -3.95 3.72 6.46
C GLU A 126 -3.07 2.51 6.78
N TYR A 127 -2.82 2.33 8.08
CA TYR A 127 -2.32 1.11 8.70
C TYR A 127 -3.33 0.64 9.74
N ALA A 128 -3.70 -0.63 9.67
CA ALA A 128 -4.46 -1.28 10.72
C ALA A 128 -4.28 -2.80 10.65
N PRO A 129 -3.97 -3.51 11.75
CA PRO A 129 -3.95 -4.96 11.78
C PRO A 129 -5.36 -5.54 11.87
N LEU A 130 -6.24 -5.09 10.98
CA LEU A 130 -7.64 -5.41 10.93
C LEU A 130 -8.02 -5.68 9.49
N SER A 131 -8.77 -6.75 9.25
CA SER A 131 -9.39 -7.02 7.95
C SER A 131 -10.83 -6.53 7.92
N PHE A 132 -11.48 -6.65 6.76
CA PHE A 132 -12.91 -6.43 6.58
C PHE A 132 -13.64 -7.76 6.65
N GLY A 133 -14.57 -7.89 7.59
CA GLY A 133 -15.37 -9.11 7.77
C GLY A 133 -16.88 -8.90 7.54
N PRO A 134 -17.66 -9.98 7.56
CA PRO A 134 -19.12 -9.93 7.46
C PRO A 134 -19.74 -9.03 8.54
N GLY A 135 -20.88 -8.42 8.23
CA GLY A 135 -21.61 -7.59 9.19
C GLY A 135 -20.83 -6.37 9.69
N ARG A 136 -19.91 -5.83 8.88
CA ARG A 136 -19.00 -4.71 9.24
C ARG A 136 -18.04 -5.04 10.40
N SER A 137 -17.80 -6.32 10.68
CA SER A 137 -16.77 -6.72 11.65
C SER A 137 -15.37 -6.36 11.14
N ARG A 138 -14.45 -6.13 12.08
CA ARG A 138 -13.03 -5.86 11.82
C ARG A 138 -12.17 -6.92 12.54
N PRO A 139 -12.07 -8.16 12.02
CA PRO A 139 -11.26 -9.21 12.65
C PRO A 139 -9.77 -8.86 12.60
N TYR A 140 -9.01 -9.31 13.60
CA TYR A 140 -7.57 -9.07 13.66
C TYR A 140 -6.83 -9.73 12.48
N TYR A 141 -5.93 -8.98 11.86
CA TYR A 141 -5.13 -9.37 10.70
C TYR A 141 -3.64 -9.14 11.02
N ALA A 142 -2.97 -10.20 11.47
CA ALA A 142 -1.66 -10.09 12.10
C ALA A 142 -0.49 -9.88 11.12
N VAL A 143 -0.68 -10.09 9.82
CA VAL A 143 0.41 -10.25 8.84
C VAL A 143 1.41 -9.09 8.86
N ILE A 144 0.90 -7.85 8.76
CA ILE A 144 1.74 -6.64 8.67
C ILE A 144 2.28 -6.26 10.05
N ASP A 145 1.44 -6.32 11.07
CA ASP A 145 1.79 -5.94 12.45
C ASP A 145 2.84 -6.86 13.04
N ASN A 146 2.70 -8.18 12.88
CA ASN A 146 3.73 -9.14 13.29
C ASN A 146 5.06 -8.88 12.58
N ALA A 147 5.04 -8.55 11.28
CA ALA A 147 6.26 -8.29 10.53
C ALA A 147 6.99 -7.01 11.00
N LEU A 148 6.25 -5.91 11.21
CA LEU A 148 6.79 -4.66 11.74
C LEU A 148 7.31 -4.81 13.17
N ARG A 149 6.52 -5.44 14.06
CA ARG A 149 6.93 -5.71 15.44
C ARG A 149 8.16 -6.62 15.50
N SER A 150 8.21 -7.63 14.64
CA SER A 150 9.39 -8.52 14.55
C SER A 150 10.62 -7.78 14.06
N ALA A 151 10.51 -6.87 13.09
CA ALA A 151 11.62 -6.03 12.66
C ALA A 151 12.13 -5.16 13.81
N ALA A 152 11.23 -4.45 14.50
CA ALA A 152 11.57 -3.61 15.65
C ALA A 152 12.23 -4.43 16.78
N ALA A 153 11.73 -5.63 17.07
CA ALA A 153 12.30 -6.52 18.08
C ALA A 153 13.72 -7.01 17.74
N ARG A 154 14.07 -7.08 16.45
CA ARG A 154 15.44 -7.39 15.99
C ARG A 154 16.39 -6.19 16.05
N GLY A 155 15.93 -5.01 16.48
CA GLY A 155 16.74 -3.79 16.52
C GLY A 155 16.63 -2.91 15.27
N VAL A 156 15.78 -3.26 14.30
CA VAL A 156 15.57 -2.45 13.10
C VAL A 156 14.78 -1.19 13.45
N GLN A 157 15.25 -0.02 13.03
CA GLN A 157 14.51 1.23 13.20
C GLN A 157 13.31 1.25 12.24
N VAL A 158 12.10 1.30 12.76
CA VAL A 158 10.87 1.43 11.98
C VAL A 158 10.38 2.89 12.11
N GLU A 159 10.21 3.57 10.99
CA GLU A 159 9.63 4.92 10.91
C GLU A 159 8.35 4.86 10.07
N LEU A 160 7.19 5.11 10.68
CA LEU A 160 5.88 4.99 10.04
C LEU A 160 5.18 6.36 9.97
N MET A 161 4.75 6.77 8.79
CA MET A 161 3.82 7.88 8.58
C MET A 161 2.46 7.37 8.12
N VAL A 162 1.41 7.85 8.78
CA VAL A 162 0.01 7.60 8.42
C VAL A 162 -0.75 8.90 8.22
N ALA A 163 -1.84 8.87 7.47
CA ALA A 163 -2.73 10.02 7.38
C ALA A 163 -3.43 10.28 8.72
N ASP A 164 -3.78 11.52 8.98
CA ASP A 164 -4.72 11.89 10.05
C ASP A 164 -6.08 11.19 9.93
N TRP A 165 -6.47 10.74 8.74
CA TRP A 165 -7.66 9.91 8.56
C TRP A 165 -7.58 8.52 9.22
N ASN A 166 -6.37 8.05 9.54
CA ASN A 166 -6.13 6.79 10.23
C ASN A 166 -6.20 6.94 11.77
N THR A 167 -6.57 8.12 12.29
CA THR A 167 -6.78 8.34 13.74
C THR A 167 -8.18 7.96 14.23
N LYS A 168 -9.03 7.40 13.36
CA LYS A 168 -10.35 6.86 13.76
C LYS A 168 -10.19 5.62 14.63
N LYS A 169 -11.12 5.39 15.56
CA LYS A 169 -11.18 4.13 16.32
C LYS A 169 -11.74 2.99 15.46
N PRO A 170 -11.26 1.73 15.66
CA PRO A 170 -10.24 1.31 16.62
C PRO A 170 -8.79 1.40 16.12
N GLU A 171 -8.54 1.94 14.93
CA GLU A 171 -7.22 1.89 14.27
C GLU A 171 -6.14 2.67 15.03
N ILE A 172 -6.51 3.83 15.59
CA ILE A 172 -5.62 4.64 16.43
C ILE A 172 -5.06 3.87 17.65
N ASP A 173 -5.82 2.93 18.21
CA ASP A 173 -5.37 2.14 19.36
C ASP A 173 -4.23 1.19 18.96
N TYR A 174 -4.25 0.68 17.72
CA TYR A 174 -3.16 -0.14 17.17
C TYR A 174 -1.94 0.70 16.80
N LEU A 175 -2.13 1.92 16.27
CA LEU A 175 -1.02 2.85 16.02
C LEU A 175 -0.29 3.18 17.34
N LYS A 176 -1.05 3.49 18.41
CA LYS A 176 -0.49 3.74 19.75
C LYS A 176 0.24 2.51 20.30
N SER A 177 -0.35 1.32 20.17
CA SER A 177 0.27 0.06 20.59
C SER A 177 1.62 -0.21 19.88
N LEU A 178 1.70 0.10 18.59
CA LEU A 178 2.94 -0.07 17.81
C LEU A 178 3.99 0.97 18.20
N ALA A 179 3.58 2.22 18.44
CA ALA A 179 4.46 3.33 18.80
C ALA A 179 5.09 3.21 20.20
N LEU A 180 4.61 2.29 21.05
CA LEU A 180 5.24 1.99 22.35
C LEU A 180 6.54 1.18 22.23
N LEU A 181 6.83 0.60 21.06
CA LEU A 181 8.05 -0.19 20.87
C LEU A 181 9.28 0.73 20.73
N PRO A 182 10.42 0.39 21.37
CA PRO A 182 11.59 1.28 21.45
C PRO A 182 12.22 1.66 20.10
N ASN A 183 12.09 0.79 19.09
CA ASN A 183 12.64 1.00 17.75
C ASN A 183 11.58 1.48 16.74
N VAL A 184 10.41 1.94 17.20
CA VAL A 184 9.35 2.45 16.34
C VAL A 184 9.17 3.95 16.57
N GLN A 185 9.15 4.72 15.48
CA GLN A 185 8.71 6.11 15.47
C GLN A 185 7.50 6.22 14.55
N LEU A 186 6.46 6.90 15.03
CA LEU A 186 5.21 7.07 14.28
C LEU A 186 4.84 8.55 14.21
N LYS A 187 4.57 9.04 13.01
CA LYS A 187 4.02 10.38 12.77
C LYS A 187 2.67 10.30 12.06
N VAL A 188 1.77 11.19 12.48
CA VAL A 188 0.48 11.43 11.83
C VAL A 188 0.64 12.66 10.94
N VAL A 189 0.23 12.54 9.68
CA VAL A 189 0.33 13.62 8.71
C VAL A 189 -1.04 14.26 8.47
N THR A 190 -1.11 15.57 8.70
CA THR A 190 -2.30 16.40 8.44
C THR A 190 -1.98 17.41 7.36
N ILE A 191 -2.63 17.31 6.20
CA ILE A 191 -2.54 18.34 5.17
C ILE A 191 -3.60 19.41 5.48
N PRO A 192 -3.22 20.70 5.60
CA PRO A 192 -4.17 21.76 5.91
C PRO A 192 -5.28 21.86 4.88
N VAL A 193 -6.44 22.40 5.28
CA VAL A 193 -7.52 22.78 4.34
C VAL A 193 -6.94 23.68 3.23
N ALA A 194 -7.48 23.56 2.01
CA ALA A 194 -7.04 24.41 0.91
C ALA A 194 -7.45 25.87 1.14
N ASP A 195 -6.72 26.82 0.56
CA ASP A 195 -7.02 28.26 0.68
C ASP A 195 -8.44 28.59 0.16
N GLY A 196 -8.92 27.84 -0.83
CA GLY A 196 -10.29 27.94 -1.38
C GLY A 196 -11.39 27.29 -0.53
N GLY A 197 -11.05 26.72 0.63
CA GLY A 197 -11.99 26.09 1.56
C GLY A 197 -11.92 24.56 1.58
N PHE A 198 -12.91 23.97 2.26
CA PHE A 198 -13.00 22.52 2.45
C PHE A 198 -13.34 21.80 1.13
N ILE A 199 -12.60 20.73 0.85
CA ILE A 199 -12.81 19.87 -0.31
C ILE A 199 -13.06 18.45 0.21
N PRO A 200 -14.27 17.89 0.05
CA PRO A 200 -14.59 16.54 0.50
C PRO A 200 -13.65 15.48 -0.11
N TYR A 201 -13.15 14.63 0.77
CA TYR A 201 -12.24 13.51 0.49
C TYR A 201 -10.94 13.93 -0.21
N ALA A 202 -10.41 15.09 0.14
CA ALA A 202 -9.11 15.60 -0.33
C ALA A 202 -8.22 16.03 0.84
N ARG A 203 -7.06 16.62 0.56
CA ARG A 203 -6.13 17.14 1.58
C ARG A 203 -5.71 16.05 2.57
N VAL A 204 -5.18 14.97 2.02
CA VAL A 204 -4.70 13.80 2.78
C VAL A 204 -3.44 13.24 2.13
N ILE A 205 -2.60 12.57 2.91
CA ILE A 205 -1.59 11.71 2.31
C ILE A 205 -2.23 10.42 1.83
N HIS A 206 -2.03 10.12 0.56
CA HIS A 206 -2.52 8.88 -0.05
C HIS A 206 -1.40 8.07 -0.70
N SER A 207 -0.17 8.57 -0.66
CA SER A 207 1.04 7.85 -1.03
C SER A 207 1.18 6.54 -0.25
N LYS A 208 1.60 5.48 -0.94
CA LYS A 208 2.02 4.22 -0.32
C LYS A 208 3.42 3.90 -0.81
N ILE A 209 4.40 4.14 0.05
CA ILE A 209 5.82 3.84 -0.19
C ILE A 209 6.44 3.16 1.01
N MET A 210 7.47 2.37 0.74
CA MET A 210 8.36 1.86 1.77
C MET A 210 9.79 1.84 1.23
N THR A 211 10.76 2.13 2.09
CA THR A 211 12.18 1.88 1.83
C THR A 211 12.76 0.98 2.91
N ILE A 212 13.68 0.09 2.52
CA ILE A 212 14.40 -0.80 3.44
C ILE A 212 15.90 -0.63 3.21
N ASP A 213 16.61 -0.33 4.30
CA ASP A 213 18.07 -0.23 4.38
C ASP A 213 18.70 0.65 3.30
N GLU A 214 17.97 1.66 2.81
CA GLU A 214 18.40 2.62 1.78
C GLU A 214 18.76 1.93 0.45
N ARG A 215 18.30 0.69 0.26
CA ARG A 215 18.63 -0.18 -0.87
C ARG A 215 17.40 -0.63 -1.64
N LEU A 216 16.32 -0.95 -0.94
CA LEU A 216 15.10 -1.44 -1.53
C LEU A 216 14.03 -0.35 -1.49
N ALA A 217 13.41 -0.11 -2.64
CA ALA A 217 12.27 0.77 -2.82
C ALA A 217 11.01 -0.08 -3.08
N TRP A 218 9.91 0.30 -2.43
CA TRP A 218 8.58 -0.22 -2.64
C TRP A 218 7.63 0.94 -2.94
N VAL A 219 6.85 0.83 -4.01
CA VAL A 219 5.77 1.78 -4.35
C VAL A 219 4.56 0.95 -4.74
N GLY A 220 3.39 1.25 -4.17
CA GLY A 220 2.22 0.41 -4.43
C GLY A 220 0.88 1.12 -4.33
N THR A 221 -0.16 0.34 -4.51
CA THR A 221 -1.55 0.80 -4.47
C THR A 221 -2.24 0.48 -3.14
N SER A 222 -1.71 -0.46 -2.36
CA SER A 222 -2.34 -1.02 -1.15
C SER A 222 -2.22 -0.12 0.07
N ASN A 223 -3.34 0.08 0.78
CA ASN A 223 -3.28 0.44 2.21
C ASN A 223 -2.80 -0.78 3.02
N TRP A 224 -2.29 -0.54 4.22
CA TRP A 224 -1.71 -1.58 5.06
C TRP A 224 -2.72 -2.09 6.08
N SER A 225 -3.79 -2.70 5.55
CA SER A 225 -4.83 -3.39 6.31
C SER A 225 -5.27 -4.67 5.61
N GLY A 226 -5.87 -5.59 6.36
CA GLY A 226 -6.41 -6.82 5.80
C GLY A 226 -7.49 -6.53 4.76
N GLY A 227 -7.59 -7.36 3.73
CA GLY A 227 -8.43 -7.13 2.56
C GLY A 227 -7.68 -6.48 1.39
N TYR A 228 -6.61 -5.70 1.63
CA TYR A 228 -5.83 -5.08 0.53
C TYR A 228 -4.76 -6.02 -0.04
N LEU A 229 -4.11 -6.82 0.82
CA LEU A 229 -3.01 -7.70 0.43
C LEU A 229 -3.47 -9.10 -0.01
N ASP A 230 -4.74 -9.45 0.21
CA ASP A 230 -5.23 -10.81 0.18
C ASP A 230 -6.59 -10.99 -0.53
N ASN A 231 -7.45 -9.96 -0.54
CA ASN A 231 -8.77 -10.03 -1.16
C ASN A 231 -8.93 -9.07 -2.34
N SER A 232 -8.38 -7.86 -2.26
CA SER A 232 -8.52 -6.83 -3.29
C SER A 232 -7.47 -6.97 -4.37
N ARG A 233 -7.75 -6.45 -5.57
CA ARG A 233 -6.73 -6.30 -6.60
C ARG A 233 -5.87 -5.09 -6.30
N ASN A 234 -4.60 -5.33 -5.98
CA ASN A 234 -3.56 -4.31 -5.84
C ASN A 234 -2.28 -4.72 -6.55
N LEU A 235 -1.43 -3.73 -6.80
CA LEU A 235 -0.12 -3.86 -7.44
C LEU A 235 0.93 -3.12 -6.61
N GLU A 236 2.11 -3.71 -6.54
CA GLU A 236 3.25 -3.14 -5.84
C GLU A 236 4.54 -3.39 -6.61
N LEU A 237 5.37 -2.38 -6.73
CA LEU A 237 6.68 -2.46 -7.37
C LEU A 237 7.75 -2.57 -6.30
N VAL A 238 8.54 -3.65 -6.35
CA VAL A 238 9.72 -3.85 -5.49
C VAL A 238 10.96 -3.70 -6.34
N LEU A 239 11.84 -2.78 -5.95
CA LEU A 239 13.05 -2.42 -6.70
C LEU A 239 14.25 -2.42 -5.74
N ASN A 240 15.18 -3.37 -5.92
CA ASN A 240 16.49 -3.36 -5.28
C ASN A 240 17.40 -2.37 -6.03
N ASN A 241 17.22 -1.09 -5.73
CA ASN A 241 17.85 0.03 -6.41
C ASN A 241 18.11 1.17 -5.41
N GLU A 242 19.38 1.31 -5.00
CA GLU A 242 19.82 2.32 -4.03
C GLU A 242 19.51 3.76 -4.46
N ALA A 243 19.66 4.07 -5.76
CA ALA A 243 19.39 5.42 -6.26
C ALA A 243 17.91 5.77 -6.14
N LEU A 244 17.02 4.82 -6.42
CA LEU A 244 15.59 5.01 -6.27
C LEU A 244 15.17 5.01 -4.79
N ALA A 245 15.73 4.13 -3.96
CA ALA A 245 15.51 4.12 -2.52
C ALA A 245 15.90 5.48 -1.91
N ALA A 246 17.08 6.01 -2.26
CA ALA A 246 17.51 7.34 -1.83
C ALA A 246 16.59 8.47 -2.33
N ARG A 247 15.98 8.34 -3.51
CA ARG A 247 15.00 9.31 -4.02
C ARG A 247 13.70 9.26 -3.23
N LEU A 248 13.19 8.07 -2.94
CA LEU A 248 12.00 7.90 -2.10
C LEU A 248 12.26 8.36 -0.66
N ASP A 249 13.45 8.10 -0.12
CA ASP A 249 13.84 8.59 1.20
C ASP A 249 13.86 10.12 1.27
N ARG A 250 14.33 10.82 0.23
CA ARG A 250 14.25 12.29 0.19
C ARG A 250 12.81 12.79 0.17
N LEU A 251 11.92 12.14 -0.58
CA LEU A 251 10.50 12.47 -0.58
C LEU A 251 9.86 12.22 0.80
N TYR A 252 10.15 11.07 1.40
CA TYR A 252 9.70 10.73 2.75
C TYR A 252 10.18 11.76 3.77
N GLN A 253 11.46 12.11 3.74
CA GLN A 253 12.06 13.04 4.71
C GLN A 253 11.51 14.47 4.56
N GLN A 254 11.27 14.93 3.34
CA GLN A 254 10.62 16.22 3.11
C GLN A 254 9.30 16.34 3.87
N LEU A 255 8.50 15.27 3.89
CA LEU A 255 7.25 15.25 4.63
C LEU A 255 7.46 14.99 6.12
N TRP A 256 8.35 14.05 6.48
CA TRP A 256 8.67 13.70 7.87
C TRP A 256 9.15 14.91 8.68
N ASP A 257 10.01 15.75 8.10
CA ASP A 257 10.57 16.94 8.75
C ASP A 257 9.66 18.18 8.61
N SER A 258 8.55 18.06 7.88
CA SER A 258 7.60 19.16 7.70
C SER A 258 6.75 19.41 8.96
N PRO A 259 6.17 20.62 9.11
CA PRO A 259 5.19 20.90 10.17
C PRO A 259 3.88 20.11 10.01
N TYR A 260 3.67 19.42 8.88
CA TYR A 260 2.48 18.61 8.64
C TYR A 260 2.56 17.22 9.28
N ALA A 261 3.77 16.75 9.63
CA ALA A 261 3.99 15.44 10.24
C ALA A 261 4.28 15.57 11.75
N ALA A 262 3.27 15.31 12.57
CA ALA A 262 3.38 15.38 14.02
C ALA A 262 3.62 13.98 14.62
N ALA A 263 4.50 13.87 15.61
CA ALA A 263 4.68 12.62 16.36
C ALA A 263 3.36 12.17 17.00
N LEU A 264 3.06 10.89 16.91
CA LEU A 264 1.91 10.31 17.59
C LEU A 264 2.07 10.45 19.10
N ARG A 265 1.06 11.02 19.77
CA ARG A 265 1.03 11.19 21.22
C ARG A 265 0.13 10.11 21.84
N ILE A 266 0.73 9.23 22.64
CA ILE A 266 0.02 8.08 23.25
C ILE A 266 -1.18 8.52 24.09
N GLU A 267 -1.01 9.57 24.89
CA GLU A 267 -2.04 10.09 25.80
C GLU A 267 -3.10 10.97 25.11
N GLN A 268 -2.87 11.38 23.86
CA GLN A 268 -3.82 12.25 23.17
C GLN A 268 -5.06 11.48 22.75
N ASP A 269 -6.24 12.02 23.03
CA ASP A 269 -7.46 11.59 22.35
C ASP A 269 -7.54 12.26 20.97
N TYR A 270 -7.63 11.43 19.92
CA TYR A 270 -7.69 11.92 18.55
C TYR A 270 -9.16 11.91 18.09
N PRO A 271 -9.68 13.05 17.59
CA PRO A 271 -11.05 13.10 17.12
C PRO A 271 -11.23 12.17 15.91
N ALA A 272 -12.44 11.65 15.75
CA ALA A 272 -12.80 10.92 14.55
C ALA A 272 -12.72 11.87 13.33
N PRO A 273 -11.93 11.53 12.30
CA PRO A 273 -11.82 12.34 11.10
C PRO A 273 -13.15 12.39 10.34
N ARG A 274 -13.41 13.50 9.65
CA ARG A 274 -14.59 13.70 8.80
C ARG A 274 -14.17 14.03 7.35
N PRO A 275 -13.71 13.04 6.58
CA PRO A 275 -13.23 13.27 5.22
C PRO A 275 -14.27 13.93 4.30
N GLY A 276 -15.56 13.68 4.52
CA GLY A 276 -16.66 14.19 3.69
C GLY A 276 -17.30 15.50 4.17
N GLY A 277 -16.94 15.99 5.37
CA GLY A 277 -17.68 17.05 6.08
C GLY A 277 -18.55 16.50 7.21
#